data_AF-A0A6P0GCV4-F1
#
_entry.id   AF-A0A6P0GCV4-F1
#
_cell.length_a   1.000
_cell.length_b   1.000
_cell.length_c   1.000
_cell.angle_alpha   90.00
_cell.angle_beta   90.00
_cell.angle_gamma   90.00
#
_symmetry.space_group_name_H-M   'P 1'
#
loop_
_entity.id
_entity.type
_entity.pdbx_description
1 polymer ?
#
loop_
_entity_poly.entity_id
_entity_poly.type
_entity_poly.pdbx_seq_one_letter_code
_entity_poly.pdbx_strand_id
1 'polypeptide(L)'
;MLPRPVPPPSRPLVVSADEDLLDDVLRVLAAAGTEAEVATGGPALRRAHREAGLVLLGADVLGAAPVRALPRRPGVVVVAAGAVPAPAWAAAVELGAERVAVLPDDEAWLAARAGEAVRSPVERGWLAVVGGACGGAGASTLATALAVATAARGEGVLLVDADPWGGGLDLLLGAEDAEGLRWPALAGVRGRLAGDALLAALPEAAGVHVLAAARDEPAPVAAEALAVVVEAARGCGLPVVVDLPRGAGFDPAAEAVLAEADLALLVVPARLRAASAARSLVAGGPWSAARVVVRTVPGGLSAAEVAAVTGSPVLTELGHDRGAPSRGERGEPPSVAPRSPLGTVTRLLLGELVRPERAA
;
A
#
# COMPACT_ATOMS: atom_id res chain seq x y z
N MET A 1 -30.52 -0.92 -12.11
CA MET A 1 -29.24 -0.54 -11.48
C MET A 1 -29.49 0.79 -10.79
N LEU A 2 -29.72 0.79 -9.47
CA LEU A 2 -29.88 2.04 -8.72
C LEU A 2 -28.48 2.67 -8.59
N PRO A 3 -28.33 3.99 -8.80
CA PRO A 3 -27.05 4.66 -8.58
C PRO A 3 -26.61 4.45 -7.13
N ARG A 4 -25.32 4.12 -6.95
CA ARG A 4 -24.69 3.97 -5.64
C ARG A 4 -24.87 5.29 -4.88
N PRO A 5 -25.31 5.30 -3.61
CA PRO A 5 -25.31 6.54 -2.83
C PRO A 5 -23.89 7.07 -2.80
N VAL A 6 -23.72 8.32 -3.22
CA VAL A 6 -22.45 9.04 -3.14
C VAL A 6 -22.13 9.16 -1.65
N PRO A 7 -20.98 8.64 -1.16
CA PRO A 7 -20.60 8.87 0.23
C PRO A 7 -20.58 10.38 0.50
N PRO A 8 -21.01 10.83 1.69
CA PRO A 8 -20.97 12.25 2.00
C PRO A 8 -19.53 12.77 1.81
N PRO A 9 -19.35 14.00 1.30
CA PRO A 9 -18.02 14.55 1.05
C PRO A 9 -17.20 14.51 2.34
N SER A 10 -15.97 13.99 2.27
CA SER A 10 -15.05 13.94 3.39
C SER A 10 -14.71 15.37 3.83
N ARG A 11 -15.22 15.78 5.00
CA ARG A 11 -14.96 17.11 5.56
C ARG A 11 -13.57 17.14 6.19
N PRO A 12 -12.77 18.20 5.96
CA PRO A 12 -11.56 18.39 6.75
C PRO A 12 -11.92 18.47 8.24
N LEU A 13 -11.24 17.69 9.08
CA LEU A 13 -11.36 17.82 10.53
C LEU A 13 -10.47 18.97 10.99
N VAL A 14 -10.99 19.87 11.81
CA VAL A 14 -10.20 20.92 12.47
C VAL A 14 -10.30 20.75 13.99
N VAL A 15 -9.15 20.78 14.67
CA VAL A 15 -9.04 20.66 16.13
C VAL A 15 -8.15 21.79 16.62
N SER A 16 -8.72 22.77 17.31
CA SER A 16 -8.01 23.88 17.96
C SER A 16 -8.79 24.27 19.21
N ALA A 17 -8.11 24.69 20.26
CA ALA A 17 -8.69 25.38 21.42
C ALA A 17 -8.49 26.90 21.34
N ASP A 18 -7.60 27.36 20.46
CA ASP A 18 -7.42 28.75 20.07
C ASP A 18 -8.50 29.14 19.04
N GLU A 19 -9.38 30.08 19.43
CA GLU A 19 -10.50 30.57 18.62
C GLU A 19 -10.03 31.43 17.43
N ASP A 20 -8.98 32.24 17.60
CA ASP A 20 -8.45 33.09 16.53
C ASP A 20 -7.82 32.23 15.42
N LEU A 21 -7.02 31.23 15.82
CA LEU A 21 -6.44 30.26 14.89
C LEU A 21 -7.52 29.42 14.19
N LEU A 22 -8.57 29.04 14.91
CA LEU A 22 -9.70 28.31 14.35
C LEU A 22 -10.40 29.15 13.26
N ASP A 23 -10.69 30.42 13.54
CA ASP A 23 -11.33 31.33 12.59
C ASP A 23 -10.47 31.53 11.33
N ASP A 24 -9.16 31.68 11.48
CA ASP A 24 -8.23 31.78 10.35
C ASP A 24 -8.23 30.51 9.49
N VAL A 25 -8.17 29.33 10.11
CA VAL A 25 -8.24 28.05 9.39
C VAL A 25 -9.57 27.89 8.67
N LEU A 26 -10.69 28.20 9.33
CA LEU A 26 -12.03 28.11 8.74
C LEU A 26 -12.18 29.08 7.56
N ARG A 27 -11.59 30.27 7.64
CA ARG A 27 -11.55 31.24 6.53
C ARG A 27 -10.79 30.70 5.33
N VAL A 28 -9.63 30.09 5.54
CA VAL A 28 -8.83 29.44 4.48
C VAL A 28 -9.59 28.28 3.84
N LEU A 29 -10.21 27.42 4.66
CA LEU A 29 -11.00 26.29 4.19
C LEU A 29 -12.23 26.72 3.37
N ALA A 30 -12.92 27.77 3.82
CA ALA A 30 -14.05 28.35 3.10
C ALA A 30 -13.63 28.93 1.74
N ALA A 31 -12.48 29.62 1.68
CA ALA A 31 -11.91 30.11 0.43
C ALA A 31 -11.54 28.98 -0.54
N ALA A 32 -11.18 27.80 -0.02
CA ALA A 32 -10.94 26.59 -0.79
C ALA A 32 -12.23 25.83 -1.21
N GLY A 33 -13.42 26.33 -0.82
CA GLY A 33 -14.70 25.69 -1.11
C GLY A 33 -14.98 24.45 -0.26
N THR A 34 -14.40 24.37 0.94
CA THR A 34 -14.50 23.21 1.84
C THR A 34 -15.22 23.58 3.13
N GLU A 35 -16.01 22.64 3.66
CA GLU A 35 -16.64 22.81 4.98
C GLU A 35 -15.99 21.91 6.02
N ALA A 36 -15.39 22.51 7.04
CA ALA A 36 -14.78 21.78 8.14
C ALA A 36 -15.80 21.04 9.02
N GLU A 37 -15.35 19.95 9.65
CA GLU A 37 -15.92 19.42 10.89
C GLU A 37 -14.99 19.82 12.04
N VAL A 38 -15.50 20.51 13.06
CA VAL A 38 -14.71 20.93 14.23
C VAL A 38 -14.98 19.94 15.38
N ALA A 39 -13.92 19.39 15.98
CA ALA A 39 -14.05 18.53 17.15
C ALA A 39 -13.04 18.90 18.23
N THR A 40 -13.48 18.88 19.49
CA THR A 40 -12.66 19.27 20.65
C THR A 40 -12.24 18.09 21.53
N GLY A 41 -12.68 16.86 21.22
CA GLY A 41 -12.28 15.65 21.95
C GLY A 41 -13.27 14.49 21.88
N GLY A 42 -12.95 13.41 22.61
CA GLY A 42 -13.86 12.29 22.85
C GLY A 42 -14.09 11.33 21.66
N PRO A 43 -15.18 10.55 21.69
CA PRO A 43 -15.51 9.61 20.61
C PRO A 43 -15.74 10.29 19.26
N ALA A 44 -16.28 11.52 19.27
CA ALA A 44 -16.52 12.31 18.05
C ALA A 44 -15.22 12.66 17.34
N LEU A 45 -14.20 13.11 18.08
CA LEU A 45 -12.87 13.38 17.54
C LEU A 45 -12.26 12.12 16.87
N ARG A 46 -12.34 10.96 17.52
CA ARG A 46 -11.80 9.72 16.94
C ARG A 46 -12.52 9.27 15.68
N ARG A 47 -13.84 9.47 15.61
CA ARG A 47 -14.64 9.18 14.42
C ARG A 47 -14.24 10.12 13.28
N ALA A 48 -14.30 11.44 13.52
CA ALA A 48 -13.95 12.45 12.54
C ALA A 48 -12.50 12.29 12.04
N HIS A 49 -11.58 11.96 12.93
CA HIS A 49 -10.18 11.69 12.57
C HIS A 49 -10.02 10.47 11.65
N ARG A 50 -10.89 9.47 11.76
CA ARG A 50 -10.85 8.29 10.88
C ARG A 50 -11.46 8.59 9.51
N GLU A 51 -12.49 9.41 9.48
CA GLU A 51 -13.31 9.67 8.28
C GLU A 51 -12.82 10.85 7.44
N ALA A 52 -12.11 11.82 8.02
CA ALA A 52 -11.69 13.03 7.32
C ALA A 52 -10.69 12.75 6.20
N GLY A 53 -10.71 13.50 5.10
CA GLY A 53 -9.67 13.46 4.06
C GLY A 53 -8.41 14.28 4.42
N LEU A 54 -8.57 15.20 5.37
CA LEU A 54 -7.54 16.11 5.87
C LEU A 54 -7.85 16.40 7.35
N VAL A 55 -6.84 16.38 8.21
CA VAL A 55 -6.92 16.68 9.63
C VAL A 55 -6.00 17.86 9.91
N LEU A 56 -6.57 18.97 10.38
CA LEU A 56 -5.86 20.17 10.78
C LEU A 56 -5.85 20.25 12.30
N LEU A 57 -4.66 20.17 12.89
CA LEU A 57 -4.45 20.26 14.33
C LEU A 57 -3.79 21.60 14.66
N GLY A 58 -4.40 22.41 15.51
CA GLY A 58 -3.76 23.60 16.07
C GLY A 58 -2.52 23.21 16.89
N ALA A 59 -1.48 24.03 16.81
CA ALA A 59 -0.25 23.82 17.59
C ALA A 59 -0.51 23.85 19.12
N ASP A 60 -1.58 24.52 19.54
CA ASP A 60 -2.06 24.66 20.91
C ASP A 60 -2.61 23.33 21.49
N VAL A 61 -3.18 22.45 20.65
CA VAL A 61 -3.79 21.18 21.10
C VAL A 61 -2.85 19.98 21.04
N LEU A 62 -1.63 20.11 20.52
CA LEU A 62 -0.70 18.97 20.35
C LEU A 62 -0.33 18.27 21.67
N GLY A 63 -0.33 19.01 22.78
CA GLY A 63 -0.08 18.46 24.11
C GLY A 63 -1.27 17.73 24.73
N ALA A 64 -2.48 17.91 24.19
CA ALA A 64 -3.71 17.40 24.77
C ALA A 64 -3.81 15.86 24.64
N ALA A 65 -4.17 15.18 25.73
CA ALA A 65 -4.28 13.71 25.77
C ALA A 65 -5.19 13.13 24.66
N PRO A 66 -6.34 13.73 24.29
CA PRO A 66 -7.16 13.22 23.19
C PRO A 66 -6.46 13.28 21.83
N VAL A 67 -5.63 14.29 21.58
CA VAL A 67 -4.88 14.48 20.32
C VAL A 67 -3.69 13.54 20.26
N ARG A 68 -2.94 13.40 21.37
CA ARG A 68 -1.81 12.46 21.47
C ARG A 68 -2.23 10.99 21.33
N ALA A 69 -3.48 10.68 21.63
CA ALA A 69 -4.05 9.34 21.48
C ALA A 69 -4.57 9.04 20.07
N LEU A 70 -4.48 9.99 19.13
CA LEU A 70 -4.89 9.76 17.75
C LEU A 70 -3.87 8.85 17.03
N PRO A 71 -4.35 7.86 16.25
CA PRO A 71 -3.46 7.03 15.44
C PRO A 71 -2.81 7.88 14.35
N ARG A 72 -1.58 7.54 13.96
CA ARG A 72 -0.92 8.19 12.81
C ARG A 72 -1.68 7.87 11.53
N ARG A 73 -1.77 8.86 10.63
CA ARG A 73 -2.38 8.71 9.31
C ARG A 73 -1.86 9.76 8.32
N PRO A 74 -2.00 9.53 7.00
CA PRO A 74 -1.77 10.58 6.02
C PRO A 74 -2.80 11.70 6.13
N GLY A 75 -2.43 12.89 5.66
CA GLY A 75 -3.29 14.07 5.65
C GLY A 75 -3.45 14.73 7.02
N VAL A 76 -2.47 14.64 7.90
CA VAL A 76 -2.43 15.44 9.15
C VAL A 76 -1.54 16.65 8.93
N VAL A 77 -2.05 17.84 9.15
CA VAL A 77 -1.31 19.10 9.08
C VAL A 77 -1.44 19.80 10.42
N VAL A 78 -0.33 20.27 10.98
CA VAL A 78 -0.35 21.15 12.14
C VAL A 78 -0.46 22.58 11.65
N VAL A 79 -1.34 23.38 12.25
CA VAL A 79 -1.48 24.80 11.92
C VAL A 79 -1.09 25.64 13.13
N ALA A 80 -0.40 26.76 12.89
CA ALA A 80 -0.01 27.69 13.94
C ALA A 80 -0.19 29.14 13.46
N ALA A 81 -0.49 30.06 14.38
CA ALA A 81 -0.59 31.50 14.11
C ALA A 81 0.78 32.22 14.09
N GLY A 82 1.89 31.50 14.25
CA GLY A 82 3.21 32.09 14.31
C GLY A 82 4.33 31.06 14.49
N ALA A 83 5.50 31.55 14.91
CA ALA A 83 6.69 30.71 15.06
C ALA A 83 6.44 29.54 16.04
N VAL A 84 6.60 28.32 15.55
CA VAL A 84 6.32 27.10 16.30
C VAL A 84 7.53 26.74 17.18
N PRO A 85 7.35 26.59 18.51
CA PRO A 85 8.46 26.25 19.40
C PRO A 85 8.89 24.79 19.24
N ALA A 86 10.13 24.47 19.61
CA ALA A 86 10.72 23.13 19.42
C ALA A 86 9.87 21.95 19.99
N PRO A 87 9.22 22.06 21.17
CA PRO A 87 8.36 20.99 21.66
C PRO A 87 7.13 20.72 20.79
N ALA A 88 6.54 21.76 20.20
CA ALA A 88 5.39 21.62 19.29
C ALA A 88 5.82 20.99 17.96
N TRP A 89 7.02 21.31 17.47
CA TRP A 89 7.64 20.61 16.34
C TRP A 89 7.85 19.12 16.60
N ALA A 90 8.39 18.75 17.77
CA ALA A 90 8.57 17.35 18.15
C ALA A 90 7.22 16.61 18.21
N ALA A 91 6.19 17.22 18.80
CA ALA A 91 4.85 16.65 18.88
C ALA A 91 4.20 16.47 17.49
N ALA A 92 4.40 17.43 16.57
CA ALA A 92 3.94 17.32 15.18
C ALA A 92 4.58 16.11 14.48
N VAL A 93 5.87 15.87 14.69
CA VAL A 93 6.59 14.70 14.17
C VAL A 93 6.06 13.41 14.80
N GLU A 94 5.84 13.38 16.11
CA GLU A 94 5.28 12.22 16.82
C GLU A 94 3.88 11.83 16.32
N LEU A 95 3.07 12.82 15.93
CA LEU A 95 1.73 12.60 15.33
C LEU A 95 1.79 12.24 13.84
N GLY A 96 2.97 12.28 13.22
CA GLY A 96 3.13 12.00 11.80
C GLY A 96 2.63 13.11 10.88
N ALA A 97 2.55 14.36 11.37
CA ALA A 97 2.07 15.50 10.60
C ALA A 97 2.88 15.70 9.32
N GLU A 98 2.20 15.74 8.18
CA GLU A 98 2.71 15.96 6.83
C GLU A 98 3.53 17.27 6.76
N ARG A 99 2.97 18.34 7.34
CA ARG A 99 3.53 19.69 7.40
C ARG A 99 3.07 20.44 8.65
N VAL A 100 3.86 21.41 9.08
CA VAL A 100 3.44 22.49 9.99
C VAL A 100 3.24 23.75 9.15
N ALA A 101 2.01 24.24 9.03
CA ALA A 101 1.63 25.43 8.29
C ALA A 101 1.50 26.63 9.24
N VAL A 102 2.22 27.71 8.96
CA VAL A 102 2.18 28.95 9.76
C VAL A 102 1.33 29.99 9.03
N LEU A 103 0.24 30.43 9.63
CA LEU A 103 -0.63 31.46 9.07
C LEU A 103 -0.15 32.86 9.49
N PRO A 104 -0.24 33.88 8.60
CA PRO A 104 -0.85 33.83 7.27
C PRO A 104 0.05 33.33 6.13
N ASP A 105 1.34 33.07 6.38
CA ASP A 105 2.34 32.80 5.34
C ASP A 105 2.03 31.55 4.47
N ASP A 106 1.45 30.52 5.07
CA ASP A 106 1.10 29.25 4.40
C ASP A 106 -0.38 29.16 3.96
N GLU A 107 -1.16 30.25 4.00
CA GLU A 107 -2.60 30.22 3.63
C GLU A 107 -2.86 29.65 2.23
N ALA A 108 -2.06 30.06 1.23
CA ALA A 108 -2.22 29.60 -0.14
C ALA A 108 -1.95 28.10 -0.30
N TRP A 109 -0.93 27.59 0.42
CA TRP A 109 -0.61 26.16 0.43
C TRP A 109 -1.72 25.37 1.12
N LEU A 110 -2.20 25.85 2.28
CA LEU A 110 -3.27 25.20 3.04
C LEU A 110 -4.58 25.15 2.25
N ALA A 111 -4.93 26.24 1.55
CA ALA A 111 -6.09 26.28 0.66
C ALA A 111 -5.98 25.28 -0.50
N ALA A 112 -4.82 25.20 -1.15
CA ALA A 112 -4.59 24.24 -2.23
C ALA A 112 -4.73 22.80 -1.74
N ARG A 113 -4.11 22.48 -0.58
CA ARG A 113 -4.13 21.15 0.03
C ARG A 113 -5.53 20.74 0.50
N ALA A 114 -6.31 21.68 1.05
CA ALA A 114 -7.70 21.47 1.42
C ALA A 114 -8.59 21.20 0.21
N GLY A 115 -8.42 22.00 -0.85
CA GLY A 115 -9.14 21.78 -2.10
C GLY A 115 -8.83 20.41 -2.73
N GLU A 116 -7.58 19.95 -2.64
CA GLU A 116 -7.19 18.60 -3.08
C GLU A 116 -7.88 17.51 -2.25
N ALA A 117 -7.87 17.62 -0.92
CA ALA A 117 -8.47 16.64 -0.01
C ALA A 117 -9.99 16.46 -0.23
N VAL A 118 -10.69 17.49 -0.71
CA VAL A 118 -12.14 17.43 -1.01
C VAL A 118 -12.42 16.96 -2.44
N ARG A 119 -11.58 17.32 -3.41
CA ARG A 119 -11.72 16.86 -4.80
C ARG A 119 -11.36 15.37 -4.97
N SER A 120 -10.45 14.89 -4.15
CA SER A 120 -10.03 13.50 -4.06
C SER A 120 -9.87 13.15 -2.59
N PRO A 121 -10.89 12.61 -1.90
CA PRO A 121 -10.60 11.79 -0.73
C PRO A 121 -9.73 10.67 -1.27
N VAL A 122 -8.43 10.76 -1.05
CA VAL A 122 -7.52 9.71 -1.48
C VAL A 122 -7.83 8.52 -0.60
N GLU A 123 -8.74 7.66 -1.06
CA GLU A 123 -8.88 6.32 -0.52
C GLU A 123 -7.49 5.72 -0.61
N ARG A 124 -6.91 5.41 0.56
CA ARG A 124 -5.58 4.83 0.67
C ARG A 124 -5.52 3.63 -0.27
N GLY A 125 -4.49 3.59 -1.12
CA GLY A 125 -4.33 2.49 -2.08
C GLY A 125 -4.26 1.15 -1.36
N TRP A 126 -4.87 0.12 -1.93
CA TRP A 126 -4.83 -1.21 -1.34
C TRP A 126 -3.42 -1.82 -1.44
N LEU A 127 -3.12 -2.74 -0.53
CA LEU A 127 -1.85 -3.48 -0.45
C LEU A 127 -2.10 -4.98 -0.62
N ALA A 128 -1.56 -5.54 -1.70
CA ALA A 128 -1.47 -6.98 -1.88
C ALA A 128 -0.02 -7.45 -1.65
N VAL A 129 0.14 -8.51 -0.88
CA VAL A 129 1.44 -9.11 -0.58
C VAL A 129 1.46 -10.54 -1.11
N VAL A 130 2.44 -10.89 -1.93
CA VAL A 130 2.51 -12.17 -2.61
C VAL A 130 3.80 -12.87 -2.21
N GLY A 131 3.70 -14.16 -1.88
CA GLY A 131 4.86 -14.99 -1.55
C GLY A 131 4.70 -16.41 -2.05
N GLY A 132 5.80 -17.15 -2.05
CA GLY A 132 5.84 -18.54 -2.51
C GLY A 132 6.15 -19.50 -1.38
N ALA A 133 5.39 -20.59 -1.27
CA ALA A 133 5.70 -21.66 -0.30
C ALA A 133 7.01 -22.41 -0.62
N CYS A 134 7.53 -22.26 -1.84
CA CYS A 134 8.81 -22.81 -2.26
C CYS A 134 9.43 -21.98 -3.40
N GLY A 135 10.70 -22.23 -3.71
CA GLY A 135 11.36 -21.60 -4.85
C GLY A 135 10.69 -22.02 -6.15
N GLY A 136 10.47 -21.09 -7.08
CA GLY A 136 9.74 -21.35 -8.31
C GLY A 136 8.25 -21.65 -8.10
N ALA A 137 7.65 -21.18 -6.99
CA ALA A 137 6.22 -21.30 -6.77
C ALA A 137 5.38 -20.54 -7.81
N GLY A 138 5.91 -19.44 -8.35
CA GLY A 138 5.22 -18.52 -9.25
C GLY A 138 4.71 -17.25 -8.56
N ALA A 139 5.25 -16.90 -7.39
CA ALA A 139 4.89 -15.69 -6.63
C ALA A 139 5.14 -14.42 -7.45
N SER A 140 6.37 -14.20 -7.89
CA SER A 140 6.77 -13.09 -8.77
C SER A 140 5.91 -12.96 -10.03
N THR A 141 5.60 -14.09 -10.67
CA THR A 141 4.72 -14.09 -11.85
C THR A 141 3.28 -13.69 -11.50
N LEU A 142 2.74 -14.15 -10.37
CA LEU A 142 1.41 -13.78 -9.91
C LEU A 142 1.35 -12.31 -9.45
N ALA A 143 2.37 -11.83 -8.73
CA ALA A 143 2.51 -10.45 -8.31
C ALA A 143 2.53 -9.50 -9.53
N THR A 144 3.39 -9.81 -10.51
CA THR A 144 3.46 -9.05 -11.76
C THR A 144 2.15 -9.10 -12.53
N ALA A 145 1.49 -10.26 -12.61
CA ALA A 145 0.19 -10.38 -13.26
C ALA A 145 -0.90 -9.58 -12.55
N LEU A 146 -0.89 -9.54 -11.21
CA LEU A 146 -1.84 -8.75 -10.44
C LEU A 146 -1.64 -7.25 -10.72
N ALA A 147 -0.39 -6.77 -10.72
CA ALA A 147 -0.07 -5.39 -11.06
C ALA A 147 -0.53 -5.05 -12.50
N VAL A 148 -0.16 -5.86 -13.50
CA VAL A 148 -0.58 -5.63 -14.90
C VAL A 148 -2.12 -5.64 -15.04
N ALA A 149 -2.82 -6.50 -14.30
CA ALA A 149 -4.28 -6.51 -14.31
C ALA A 149 -4.90 -5.26 -13.66
N THR A 150 -4.27 -4.71 -12.62
CA THR A 150 -4.64 -3.41 -12.02
C THR A 150 -4.44 -2.28 -13.02
N ALA A 151 -3.24 -2.21 -13.63
CA ALA A 151 -2.90 -1.22 -14.65
C ALA A 151 -3.90 -1.19 -15.81
N ALA A 152 -4.33 -2.38 -16.26
CA ALA A 152 -5.31 -2.52 -17.33
C ALA A 152 -6.72 -1.96 -17.00
N ARG A 153 -7.01 -1.62 -15.74
CA ARG A 153 -8.26 -0.97 -15.31
C ARG A 153 -8.18 0.56 -15.36
N GLY A 154 -7.04 1.12 -15.76
CA GLY A 154 -6.80 2.57 -15.83
C GLY A 154 -6.30 3.17 -14.51
N GLU A 155 -5.94 2.34 -13.54
CA GLU A 155 -5.35 2.74 -12.27
C GLU A 155 -3.83 2.53 -12.36
N GLY A 156 -3.01 3.52 -12.02
CA GLY A 156 -1.57 3.27 -11.82
C GLY A 156 -1.36 2.30 -10.67
N VAL A 157 -0.27 1.53 -10.69
CA VAL A 157 0.06 0.57 -9.61
C VAL A 157 1.56 0.52 -9.40
N LEU A 158 1.98 0.34 -8.15
CA LEU A 158 3.37 0.08 -7.80
C LEU A 158 3.57 -1.42 -7.56
N LEU A 159 4.50 -2.01 -8.31
CA LEU A 159 5.04 -3.34 -8.06
C LEU A 159 6.39 -3.22 -7.35
N VAL A 160 6.50 -3.81 -6.17
CA VAL A 160 7.71 -3.80 -5.35
C VAL A 160 8.29 -5.21 -5.28
N ASP A 161 9.54 -5.35 -5.70
CA ASP A 161 10.34 -6.55 -5.53
C ASP A 161 11.07 -6.49 -4.19
N ALA A 162 10.64 -7.25 -3.19
CA ALA A 162 11.33 -7.27 -1.91
C ALA A 162 12.41 -8.37 -1.81
N ASP A 163 12.76 -9.05 -2.92
CA ASP A 163 13.83 -10.05 -2.96
C ASP A 163 15.12 -9.44 -3.56
N PRO A 164 16.11 -9.06 -2.73
CA PRO A 164 17.39 -8.53 -3.22
C PRO A 164 18.15 -9.47 -4.16
N TRP A 165 17.82 -10.76 -4.12
CA TRP A 165 18.52 -11.82 -4.83
C TRP A 165 17.66 -12.46 -5.92
N GLY A 166 16.48 -11.90 -6.21
CA GLY A 166 15.50 -12.43 -7.18
C GLY A 166 15.81 -12.10 -8.65
N GLY A 167 16.80 -11.23 -8.92
CA GLY A 167 17.17 -10.80 -10.28
C GLY A 167 16.43 -9.56 -10.79
N GLY A 168 15.37 -9.13 -10.10
CA GLY A 168 14.59 -7.94 -10.42
C GLY A 168 13.29 -8.27 -11.15
N LEU A 169 12.14 -7.82 -10.59
CA LEU A 169 10.83 -7.92 -11.26
C LEU A 169 10.72 -7.08 -12.54
N ASP A 170 11.60 -6.11 -12.74
CA ASP A 170 11.69 -5.31 -13.97
C ASP A 170 11.93 -6.21 -15.20
N LEU A 171 12.63 -7.34 -15.05
CA LEU A 171 12.79 -8.34 -16.11
C LEU A 171 11.47 -8.99 -16.54
N LEU A 172 10.48 -9.14 -15.64
CA LEU A 172 9.17 -9.70 -16.02
C LEU A 172 8.29 -8.68 -16.78
N LEU A 173 8.69 -7.41 -16.77
CA LEU A 173 8.02 -6.32 -17.45
C LEU A 173 8.74 -5.85 -18.72
N GLY A 174 9.97 -6.32 -18.96
CA GLY A 174 10.82 -5.82 -20.06
C GLY A 174 11.34 -4.41 -19.78
N ALA A 175 11.55 -4.08 -18.50
CA ALA A 175 11.94 -2.76 -18.02
C ALA A 175 13.37 -2.74 -17.45
N GLU A 176 14.19 -3.74 -17.77
CA GLU A 176 15.55 -3.91 -17.24
C GLU A 176 16.53 -2.81 -17.68
N ASP A 177 16.32 -2.25 -18.87
CA ASP A 177 17.13 -1.16 -19.43
C ASP A 177 16.50 0.24 -19.17
N ALA A 178 15.34 0.29 -18.50
CA ALA A 178 14.66 1.55 -18.23
C ALA A 178 15.39 2.32 -17.11
N GLU A 179 15.70 3.59 -17.38
CA GLU A 179 16.29 4.49 -16.40
C GLU A 179 15.34 4.76 -15.23
N GLY A 180 15.86 4.73 -14.01
CA GLY A 180 15.12 5.11 -12.80
C GLY A 180 15.66 4.45 -11.54
N LEU A 181 14.97 4.68 -10.42
CA LEU A 181 15.39 4.21 -9.12
C LEU A 181 15.28 2.68 -8.98
N ARG A 182 16.21 2.14 -8.20
CA ARG A 182 16.27 0.76 -7.70
C ARG A 182 16.63 0.81 -6.21
N TRP A 183 16.51 -0.31 -5.50
CA TRP A 183 16.70 -0.36 -4.04
C TRP A 183 17.96 0.33 -3.48
N PRO A 184 19.16 0.22 -4.09
CA PRO A 184 20.36 0.88 -3.54
C PRO A 184 20.22 2.39 -3.42
N ALA A 185 19.49 3.03 -4.34
CA ALA A 185 19.23 4.47 -4.30
C ALA A 185 18.31 4.89 -3.13
N LEU A 186 17.64 3.92 -2.50
CA LEU A 186 16.73 4.12 -1.36
C LEU A 186 17.32 3.62 -0.03
N ALA A 187 18.54 3.09 -0.01
CA ALA A 187 19.15 2.48 1.18
C ALA A 187 19.27 3.45 2.39
N GLY A 188 19.37 4.76 2.13
CA GLY A 188 19.45 5.80 3.17
C GLY A 188 18.11 6.45 3.53
N VAL A 189 17.01 6.09 2.87
CA VAL A 189 15.73 6.75 3.06
C VAL A 189 15.18 6.44 4.45
N ARG A 190 14.87 7.50 5.19
CA ARG A 190 14.22 7.46 6.50
C ARG A 190 13.13 8.53 6.54
N GLY A 191 12.04 8.26 7.24
CA GLY A 191 10.96 9.22 7.41
C GLY A 191 9.95 9.17 6.27
N ARG A 192 9.63 10.30 5.64
CA ARG A 192 8.60 10.37 4.60
C ARG A 192 9.19 10.57 3.22
N LEU A 193 8.54 9.96 2.24
CA LEU A 193 8.82 10.14 0.82
C LEU A 193 7.55 10.65 0.14
N ALA A 194 7.68 11.64 -0.74
CA ALA A 194 6.55 12.14 -1.52
C ALA A 194 6.17 11.11 -2.59
N GLY A 195 4.92 10.65 -2.60
CA GLY A 195 4.46 9.55 -3.45
C GLY A 195 4.57 9.87 -4.94
N ASP A 196 4.17 11.08 -5.35
CA ASP A 196 4.31 11.58 -6.72
C ASP A 196 5.78 11.62 -7.18
N ALA A 197 6.68 12.13 -6.33
CA ALA A 197 8.10 12.17 -6.62
C ALA A 197 8.73 10.76 -6.70
N LEU A 198 8.29 9.84 -5.84
CA LEU A 198 8.69 8.43 -5.92
C LEU A 198 8.29 7.84 -7.26
N LEU A 199 7.02 7.94 -7.65
CA LEU A 199 6.51 7.34 -8.88
C LEU A 199 7.18 7.91 -10.14
N ALA A 200 7.40 9.24 -10.17
CA ALA A 200 8.08 9.90 -11.27
C ALA A 200 9.54 9.47 -11.44
N ALA A 201 10.17 8.94 -10.39
CA ALA A 201 11.55 8.48 -10.40
C ALA A 201 11.69 6.97 -10.62
N LEU A 202 10.60 6.21 -10.64
CA LEU A 202 10.60 4.77 -10.88
C LEU A 202 10.41 4.46 -12.36
N PRO A 203 11.05 3.38 -12.87
CA PRO A 203 10.69 2.87 -14.19
C PRO A 203 9.23 2.44 -14.26
N GLU A 204 8.65 2.65 -15.43
CA GLU A 204 7.27 2.28 -15.72
C GLU A 204 7.22 1.43 -16.99
N ALA A 205 6.51 0.31 -16.91
CA ALA A 205 6.24 -0.53 -18.07
C ALA A 205 4.83 -1.12 -17.94
N ALA A 206 4.09 -1.16 -19.06
CA ALA A 206 2.71 -1.64 -19.09
C ALA A 206 1.76 -0.98 -18.06
N GLY A 207 1.99 0.30 -17.72
CA GLY A 207 1.22 1.03 -16.70
C GLY A 207 1.54 0.64 -15.25
N VAL A 208 2.65 -0.07 -15.03
CA VAL A 208 3.14 -0.51 -13.72
C VAL A 208 4.43 0.22 -13.41
N HIS A 209 4.44 1.00 -12.33
CA HIS A 209 5.68 1.49 -11.73
C HIS A 209 6.36 0.33 -11.01
N VAL A 210 7.67 0.15 -11.20
CA VAL A 210 8.41 -0.97 -10.61
C VAL A 210 9.60 -0.51 -9.78
N LEU A 211 9.63 -0.92 -8.52
CA LEU A 211 10.82 -0.85 -7.68
C LEU A 211 11.43 -2.25 -7.60
N ALA A 212 12.48 -2.47 -8.39
CA ALA A 212 13.18 -3.75 -8.49
C ALA A 212 14.49 -3.78 -7.68
N ALA A 213 14.97 -4.99 -7.38
CA ALA A 213 16.35 -5.22 -6.95
C ALA A 213 17.35 -4.69 -7.97
N ALA A 214 18.48 -4.14 -7.49
CA ALA A 214 19.59 -3.81 -8.37
C ALA A 214 20.46 -5.05 -8.60
N ARG A 215 20.78 -5.31 -9.87
CA ARG A 215 21.64 -6.43 -10.27
C ARG A 215 23.12 -6.16 -10.03
N ASP A 216 23.56 -4.93 -10.26
CA ASP A 216 24.97 -4.55 -10.14
C ASP A 216 25.40 -4.28 -8.70
N GLU A 217 24.46 -3.85 -7.85
CA GLU A 217 24.68 -3.57 -6.43
C GLU A 217 23.60 -4.25 -5.57
N PRO A 218 23.59 -5.59 -5.48
CA PRO A 218 22.60 -6.30 -4.69
C PRO A 218 22.81 -6.01 -3.19
N ALA A 219 21.78 -5.48 -2.54
CA ALA A 219 21.81 -5.09 -1.13
C ALA A 219 20.50 -5.48 -0.43
N PRO A 220 20.53 -5.89 0.86
CA PRO A 220 19.31 -6.17 1.61
C PRO A 220 18.33 -5.00 1.60
N VAL A 221 17.04 -5.30 1.44
CA VAL A 221 15.98 -4.30 1.56
C VAL A 221 15.74 -4.00 3.03
N ALA A 222 16.00 -2.77 3.45
CA ALA A 222 15.72 -2.34 4.82
C ALA A 222 14.21 -2.26 5.09
N ALA A 223 13.77 -2.73 6.26
CA ALA A 223 12.37 -2.73 6.65
C ALA A 223 11.74 -1.33 6.63
N GLU A 224 12.49 -0.34 7.11
CA GLU A 224 12.06 1.06 7.10
C GLU A 224 11.92 1.59 5.67
N ALA A 225 12.86 1.28 4.77
CA ALA A 225 12.78 1.72 3.39
C ALA A 225 11.56 1.11 2.67
N LEU A 226 11.29 -0.17 2.90
CA LEU A 226 10.10 -0.85 2.37
C LEU A 226 8.80 -0.22 2.90
N ALA A 227 8.71 0.01 4.21
CA ALA A 227 7.56 0.65 4.82
C ALA A 227 7.32 2.06 4.26
N VAL A 228 8.38 2.85 4.08
CA VAL A 228 8.30 4.23 3.54
C VAL A 228 7.85 4.23 2.08
N VAL A 229 8.36 3.33 1.25
CA VAL A 229 7.96 3.20 -0.16
C VAL A 229 6.49 2.81 -0.28
N VAL A 230 6.07 1.77 0.47
CA VAL A 230 4.69 1.29 0.48
C VAL A 230 3.75 2.38 0.98
N GLU A 231 4.11 3.08 2.06
CA GLU A 231 3.30 4.18 2.60
C GLU A 231 3.20 5.35 1.62
N ALA A 232 4.30 5.74 0.97
CA ALA A 232 4.31 6.86 0.03
C ALA A 232 3.37 6.63 -1.16
N ALA A 233 3.37 5.42 -1.73
CA ALA A 233 2.48 5.05 -2.82
C ALA A 233 1.02 4.90 -2.36
N ARG A 234 0.77 4.18 -1.25
CA ARG A 234 -0.60 4.02 -0.74
C ARG A 234 -1.22 5.35 -0.29
N GLY A 235 -0.40 6.25 0.26
CA GLY A 235 -0.80 7.57 0.73
C GLY A 235 -1.28 8.51 -0.37
N CYS A 236 -0.82 8.31 -1.62
CA CYS A 236 -1.36 9.01 -2.81
C CYS A 236 -2.47 8.22 -3.52
N GLY A 237 -2.98 7.15 -2.90
CA GLY A 237 -4.10 6.36 -3.41
C GLY A 237 -3.70 5.29 -4.41
N LEU A 238 -2.40 5.08 -4.61
CA LEU A 238 -1.89 4.11 -5.56
C LEU A 238 -1.93 2.70 -4.96
N PRO A 239 -2.58 1.73 -5.63
CA PRO A 239 -2.42 0.32 -5.33
C PRO A 239 -0.95 -0.12 -5.28
N VAL A 240 -0.63 -1.02 -4.34
CA VAL A 240 0.71 -1.59 -4.20
C VAL A 240 0.64 -3.11 -4.17
N VAL A 241 1.48 -3.74 -4.97
CA VAL A 241 1.73 -5.19 -4.95
C VAL A 241 3.18 -5.41 -4.51
N VAL A 242 3.39 -6.14 -3.42
CA VAL A 242 4.72 -6.49 -2.91
C VAL A 242 4.97 -7.99 -3.14
N ASP A 243 6.04 -8.33 -3.86
CA ASP A 243 6.54 -9.69 -3.98
C ASP A 243 7.59 -9.94 -2.89
N LEU A 244 7.33 -10.87 -1.98
CA LEU A 244 8.23 -11.19 -0.88
C LEU A 244 9.16 -12.35 -1.21
N PRO A 245 10.42 -12.30 -0.74
CA PRO A 245 11.37 -13.38 -0.90
C PRO A 245 10.90 -14.63 -0.13
N ARG A 246 11.38 -15.79 -0.56
CA ARG A 246 11.12 -17.08 0.12
C ARG A 246 11.84 -17.21 1.47
N GLY A 247 12.88 -16.40 1.71
CA GLY A 247 13.94 -16.65 2.69
C GLY A 247 13.61 -16.33 4.16
N ALA A 248 13.32 -17.40 4.92
CA ALA A 248 13.78 -17.70 6.29
C ALA A 248 13.56 -16.69 7.45
N GLY A 249 12.33 -16.59 7.95
CA GLY A 249 11.99 -16.24 9.35
C GLY A 249 12.36 -14.82 9.83
N PHE A 250 11.46 -14.18 10.59
CA PHE A 250 11.66 -12.86 11.22
C PHE A 250 12.39 -11.82 10.36
N ASP A 251 12.10 -11.74 9.05
CA ASP A 251 12.46 -10.57 8.27
C ASP A 251 11.49 -9.46 8.69
N PRO A 252 11.94 -8.43 9.44
CA PRO A 252 11.05 -7.39 9.94
C PRO A 252 10.37 -6.63 8.81
N ALA A 253 10.98 -6.58 7.63
CA ALA A 253 10.41 -5.95 6.44
C ALA A 253 9.17 -6.73 5.96
N ALA A 254 9.31 -8.04 5.80
CA ALA A 254 8.22 -8.93 5.41
C ALA A 254 7.08 -8.93 6.44
N GLU A 255 7.41 -9.00 7.74
CA GLU A 255 6.41 -9.00 8.82
C GLU A 255 5.60 -7.69 8.87
N ALA A 256 6.27 -6.55 8.77
CA ALA A 256 5.60 -5.25 8.80
C ALA A 256 4.63 -5.08 7.62
N VAL A 257 5.02 -5.49 6.41
CA VAL A 257 4.16 -5.36 5.23
C VAL A 257 3.03 -6.39 5.24
N LEU A 258 3.28 -7.62 5.71
CA LEU A 258 2.22 -8.64 5.87
C LEU A 258 1.16 -8.23 6.88
N ALA A 259 1.54 -7.55 7.98
CA ALA A 259 0.60 -7.07 8.98
C ALA A 259 -0.35 -5.97 8.46
N GLU A 260 0.10 -5.20 7.47
CA GLU A 260 -0.65 -4.08 6.87
C GLU A 260 -1.37 -4.45 5.56
N ALA A 261 -1.25 -5.72 5.13
CA ALA A 261 -1.76 -6.21 3.85
C ALA A 261 -3.29 -6.31 3.84
N ASP A 262 -3.94 -5.68 2.86
CA ASP A 262 -5.37 -5.86 2.60
C ASP A 262 -5.63 -7.27 1.99
N LEU A 263 -4.63 -7.83 1.31
CA LEU A 263 -4.66 -9.21 0.82
C LEU A 263 -3.27 -9.84 0.81
N ALA A 264 -3.03 -10.82 1.69
CA ALA A 264 -1.84 -11.66 1.65
C ALA A 264 -2.10 -12.97 0.88
N LEU A 265 -1.22 -13.32 -0.06
CA LEU A 265 -1.34 -14.47 -0.95
C LEU A 265 -0.12 -15.37 -0.86
N LEU A 266 -0.33 -16.63 -0.47
CA LEU A 266 0.72 -17.65 -0.51
C LEU A 266 0.50 -18.59 -1.69
N VAL A 267 1.41 -18.56 -2.65
CA VAL A 267 1.37 -19.43 -3.83
C VAL A 267 1.97 -20.79 -3.50
N VAL A 268 1.16 -21.83 -3.65
CA VAL A 268 1.51 -23.22 -3.34
C VAL A 268 1.36 -24.07 -4.60
N PRO A 269 2.45 -24.50 -5.24
CA PRO A 269 2.38 -25.54 -6.26
C PRO A 269 1.71 -26.79 -5.69
N ALA A 270 0.84 -27.43 -6.45
CA ALA A 270 0.07 -28.60 -6.01
C ALA A 270 0.94 -29.87 -5.94
N ARG A 271 2.04 -29.80 -5.18
CA ARG A 271 3.01 -30.86 -4.93
C ARG A 271 3.09 -31.06 -3.43
N LEU A 272 3.22 -32.32 -2.99
CA LEU A 272 3.29 -32.65 -1.56
C LEU A 272 4.36 -31.85 -0.82
N ARG A 273 5.59 -31.76 -1.34
CA ARG A 273 6.67 -31.00 -0.70
C ARG A 273 6.34 -29.51 -0.54
N ALA A 274 5.66 -28.91 -1.52
CA ALA A 274 5.27 -27.50 -1.46
C ALA A 274 4.12 -27.29 -0.47
N ALA A 275 3.12 -28.17 -0.45
CA ALA A 275 2.03 -28.14 0.51
C ALA A 275 2.53 -28.36 1.96
N SER A 276 3.46 -29.28 2.17
CA SER A 276 4.09 -29.50 3.48
C SER A 276 4.89 -28.29 3.96
N ALA A 277 5.61 -27.61 3.06
CA ALA A 277 6.31 -26.36 3.39
C ALA A 277 5.31 -25.23 3.71
N ALA A 278 4.24 -25.12 2.92
CA ALA A 278 3.18 -24.14 3.14
C ALA A 278 2.52 -24.29 4.52
N ARG A 279 2.30 -25.53 4.99
CA ARG A 279 1.74 -25.80 6.33
C ARG A 279 2.47 -25.05 7.43
N SER A 280 3.81 -25.06 7.44
CA SER A 280 4.60 -24.36 8.46
C SER A 280 4.54 -22.83 8.32
N LEU A 281 4.21 -22.31 7.14
CA LEU A 281 4.08 -20.88 6.91
C LEU A 281 2.70 -20.35 7.35
N VAL A 282 1.64 -21.13 7.17
CA VAL A 282 0.25 -20.71 7.48
C VAL A 282 -0.23 -21.15 8.87
N ALA A 283 0.18 -22.32 9.36
CA ALA A 283 -0.28 -22.83 10.65
C ALA A 283 0.49 -22.19 11.83
N GLY A 284 0.12 -20.96 12.19
CA GLY A 284 0.79 -20.17 13.23
C GLY A 284 2.15 -19.61 12.81
N GLY A 285 2.43 -19.60 11.51
CA GLY A 285 3.62 -19.00 10.92
C GLY A 285 3.39 -17.58 10.39
N PRO A 286 4.40 -17.00 9.72
CA PRO A 286 4.36 -15.62 9.23
C PRO A 286 3.27 -15.36 8.18
N TRP A 287 2.76 -16.40 7.51
CA TRP A 287 1.69 -16.32 6.52
C TRP A 287 0.33 -16.79 7.09
N SER A 288 0.13 -16.68 8.41
CA SER A 288 -1.10 -17.17 9.05
C SER A 288 -2.38 -16.45 8.61
N ALA A 289 -2.30 -15.18 8.22
CA ALA A 289 -3.41 -14.42 7.64
C ALA A 289 -3.56 -14.62 6.11
N ALA A 290 -2.66 -15.38 5.48
CA ALA A 290 -2.61 -15.47 4.03
C ALA A 290 -3.67 -16.40 3.45
N ARG A 291 -4.19 -16.01 2.28
CA ARG A 291 -5.06 -16.84 1.46
C ARG A 291 -4.20 -17.71 0.53
N VAL A 292 -4.50 -19.01 0.47
CA VAL A 292 -3.73 -19.96 -0.35
C VAL A 292 -4.18 -19.91 -1.81
N VAL A 293 -3.22 -19.71 -2.73
CA VAL A 293 -3.41 -19.87 -4.18
C VAL A 293 -2.71 -21.13 -4.64
N VAL A 294 -3.46 -22.12 -5.11
CA VAL A 294 -2.89 -23.40 -5.53
C VAL A 294 -2.48 -23.33 -7.00
N ARG A 295 -1.19 -23.41 -7.31
CA ARG A 295 -0.75 -23.55 -8.69
C ARG A 295 -0.84 -25.01 -9.11
N THR A 296 -1.75 -25.30 -10.04
CA THR A 296 -1.95 -26.63 -10.59
C THR A 296 -0.68 -27.17 -11.24
N VAL A 297 -0.42 -28.46 -11.05
CA VAL A 297 0.68 -29.18 -11.71
C VAL A 297 0.15 -30.52 -12.25
N PRO A 298 0.60 -30.98 -13.43
CA PRO A 298 0.20 -32.29 -13.95
C PRO A 298 0.51 -33.42 -12.96
N GLY A 299 -0.49 -34.26 -12.66
CA GLY A 299 -0.36 -35.35 -11.68
C GLY A 299 -0.16 -34.90 -10.23
N GLY A 300 -0.43 -33.63 -9.94
CA GLY A 300 -0.32 -33.05 -8.60
C GLY A 300 -1.48 -33.37 -7.68
N LEU A 301 -1.39 -32.83 -6.47
CA LEU A 301 -2.48 -32.80 -5.50
C LEU A 301 -3.66 -31.99 -6.04
N SER A 302 -4.86 -32.35 -5.64
CA SER A 302 -6.04 -31.51 -5.75
C SER A 302 -5.98 -30.33 -4.78
N ALA A 303 -6.76 -29.27 -5.03
CA ALA A 303 -6.88 -28.16 -4.09
C ALA A 303 -7.40 -28.62 -2.70
N ALA A 304 -8.27 -29.62 -2.66
CA ALA A 304 -8.78 -30.20 -1.41
C ALA A 304 -7.67 -30.89 -0.60
N GLU A 305 -6.79 -31.65 -1.27
CA GLU A 305 -5.63 -32.26 -0.61
C GLU A 305 -4.62 -31.22 -0.14
N VAL A 306 -4.38 -30.15 -0.91
CA VAL A 306 -3.54 -29.04 -0.46
C VAL A 306 -4.14 -28.38 0.79
N ALA A 307 -5.45 -28.07 0.77
CA ALA A 307 -6.14 -27.50 1.93
C ALA A 307 -6.04 -28.41 3.17
N ALA A 308 -6.18 -29.72 2.99
CA ALA A 308 -6.06 -30.69 4.07
C ALA A 308 -4.63 -30.72 4.65
N VAL A 309 -3.59 -30.62 3.81
CA VAL A 309 -2.20 -30.60 4.26
C VAL A 309 -1.84 -29.29 4.95
N THR A 310 -2.28 -28.14 4.41
CA THR A 310 -1.95 -26.82 4.96
C THR A 310 -2.79 -26.47 6.18
N GLY A 311 -3.98 -27.05 6.32
CA GLY A 311 -4.96 -26.64 7.33
C GLY A 311 -5.55 -25.25 7.04
N SER A 312 -5.48 -24.79 5.79
CA SER A 312 -5.95 -23.47 5.38
C SER A 312 -6.83 -23.56 4.12
N PRO A 313 -7.93 -22.80 4.04
CA PRO A 313 -8.81 -22.82 2.88
C PRO A 313 -8.07 -22.27 1.65
N VAL A 314 -8.24 -22.96 0.52
CA VAL A 314 -7.75 -22.50 -0.78
C VAL A 314 -8.71 -21.43 -1.31
N LEU A 315 -8.16 -20.25 -1.64
CA LEU A 315 -8.93 -19.16 -2.25
C LEU A 315 -9.23 -19.45 -3.71
N THR A 316 -8.23 -19.90 -4.47
CA THR A 316 -8.38 -20.18 -5.90
C THR A 316 -7.26 -21.08 -6.43
N GLU A 317 -7.48 -21.65 -7.61
CA GLU A 317 -6.51 -22.44 -8.35
C GLU A 317 -5.95 -21.64 -9.54
N LEU A 318 -4.62 -21.57 -9.64
CA LEU A 318 -3.92 -21.06 -10.80
C LEU A 318 -3.65 -22.20 -11.78
N GLY A 319 -4.37 -22.16 -12.90
CA GLY A 319 -4.19 -23.06 -14.03
C GLY A 319 -2.78 -22.98 -14.64
N HIS A 320 -2.34 -24.06 -15.30
CA HIS A 320 -1.08 -24.06 -16.01
C HIS A 320 -1.10 -23.13 -17.23
N ASP A 321 -0.21 -22.14 -17.25
CA ASP A 321 0.03 -21.27 -18.41
C ASP A 321 1.30 -21.72 -19.14
N ARG A 322 1.13 -22.30 -20.34
CA ARG A 322 2.25 -22.79 -21.17
C ARG A 322 3.13 -21.66 -21.72
N GLY A 323 2.57 -20.46 -21.90
CA GLY A 323 3.27 -19.32 -22.47
C GLY A 323 4.04 -18.51 -21.43
N ALA A 324 3.68 -18.64 -20.14
CA ALA A 324 4.29 -17.86 -19.05
C ALA A 324 5.84 -17.96 -18.98
N PRO A 325 6.46 -19.16 -19.05
CA PRO A 325 7.93 -19.24 -19.01
C PRO A 325 8.56 -18.48 -20.18
N SER A 326 8.09 -18.74 -21.41
CA SER A 326 8.66 -18.13 -22.61
C SER A 326 8.52 -16.61 -22.64
N ARG A 327 7.47 -16.06 -22.03
CA ARG A 327 7.26 -14.62 -21.90
C ARG A 327 8.22 -13.99 -20.91
N GLY A 328 8.40 -14.63 -19.75
CA GLY A 328 9.38 -14.20 -18.75
C GLY A 328 10.79 -14.09 -19.35
N GLU A 329 11.22 -15.07 -20.13
CA GLU A 329 12.53 -15.04 -20.81
C GLU A 329 12.67 -13.94 -21.89
N ARG A 330 11.55 -13.36 -22.36
CA ARG A 330 11.54 -12.29 -23.38
C ARG A 330 11.22 -10.91 -22.81
N GLY A 331 11.07 -10.78 -21.49
CA GLY A 331 10.61 -9.54 -20.88
C GLY A 331 9.17 -9.17 -21.24
N GLU A 332 8.35 -10.14 -21.64
CA GLU A 332 6.95 -9.90 -21.96
C GLU A 332 6.09 -10.06 -20.69
N PRO A 333 5.27 -9.07 -20.32
CA PRO A 333 4.40 -9.17 -19.15
C PRO A 333 3.48 -10.41 -19.18
N PRO A 334 3.12 -10.97 -18.02
CA PRO A 334 2.18 -12.08 -17.97
C PRO A 334 0.83 -11.70 -18.59
N SER A 335 0.22 -12.57 -19.42
CA SER A 335 -1.09 -12.24 -19.99
C SER A 335 -2.18 -12.34 -18.94
N VAL A 336 -2.86 -11.22 -18.77
CA VAL A 336 -4.04 -11.05 -17.93
C VAL A 336 -5.32 -11.02 -18.77
N ALA A 337 -5.29 -11.56 -20.00
CA ALA A 337 -6.47 -11.63 -20.86
C ALA A 337 -7.62 -12.38 -20.15
N PRO A 338 -8.90 -12.06 -20.42
CA PRO A 338 -10.02 -12.60 -19.65
C PRO A 338 -10.14 -14.12 -19.55
N ARG A 339 -9.53 -14.85 -20.49
CA ARG A 339 -9.53 -16.32 -20.55
C ARG A 339 -8.18 -16.95 -20.24
N SER A 340 -7.15 -16.15 -19.94
CA SER A 340 -5.86 -16.71 -19.51
C SER A 340 -5.96 -17.20 -18.06
N PRO A 341 -5.14 -18.19 -17.65
CA PRO A 341 -5.09 -18.65 -16.26
C PRO A 341 -4.85 -17.51 -15.27
N LEU A 342 -3.86 -16.64 -15.55
CA LEU A 342 -3.55 -15.50 -14.71
C LEU A 342 -4.66 -14.43 -14.74
N GLY A 343 -5.26 -14.13 -15.90
CA GLY A 343 -6.35 -13.15 -16.00
C GLY A 343 -7.64 -13.59 -15.31
N THR A 344 -7.86 -14.90 -15.16
CA THR A 344 -8.96 -15.44 -14.34
C THR A 344 -8.69 -15.23 -12.86
N VAL A 345 -7.49 -15.60 -12.40
CA VAL A 345 -7.08 -15.47 -11.01
C VAL A 345 -7.04 -14.00 -10.59
N THR A 346 -6.36 -13.13 -11.34
CA THR A 346 -6.20 -11.72 -10.96
C THR A 346 -7.54 -10.98 -10.92
N ARG A 347 -8.50 -11.31 -11.79
CA ARG A 347 -9.87 -10.77 -11.72
C ARG A 347 -10.56 -11.13 -10.40
N LEU A 348 -10.39 -12.36 -9.92
CA LEU A 348 -10.92 -12.79 -8.63
C LEU A 348 -10.24 -12.04 -7.49
N LEU A 349 -8.90 -11.95 -7.50
CA LEU A 349 -8.12 -11.25 -6.48
C LEU A 349 -8.48 -9.77 -6.37
N LEU A 350 -8.60 -9.07 -7.51
CA LEU A 350 -9.08 -7.69 -7.56
C LEU A 350 -10.51 -7.55 -7.04
N GLY A 351 -11.35 -8.58 -7.21
CA GLY A 351 -12.68 -8.62 -6.62
C GLY A 351 -12.68 -8.75 -5.10
N GLU A 352 -11.67 -9.36 -4.51
CA GLU A 352 -11.48 -9.43 -3.05
C GLU A 352 -10.98 -8.09 -2.50
N LEU A 353 -10.03 -7.45 -3.19
CA LEU A 353 -9.45 -6.14 -2.80
C LEU A 353 -10.46 -4.97 -2.85
N VAL A 354 -11.49 -5.05 -3.71
CA VAL A 354 -12.52 -4.01 -3.85
C VAL A 354 -13.66 -4.15 -2.83
N ARG A 355 -13.69 -5.24 -2.04
CA ARG A 355 -14.70 -5.41 -0.99
C ARG A 355 -14.20 -4.74 0.29
N PRO A 356 -14.78 -3.62 0.74
CA PRO A 356 -14.53 -3.18 2.10
C PRO A 356 -15.02 -4.28 3.02
N GLU A 357 -14.15 -4.75 3.92
CA GLU A 357 -14.51 -5.73 4.93
C GLU A 357 -15.76 -5.26 5.67
N ARG A 358 -16.87 -5.94 5.42
CA ARG A 358 -17.89 -6.16 6.44
C ARG A 358 -17.29 -7.13 7.45
N ALA A 359 -16.45 -6.64 8.33
CA ALA A 359 -16.14 -7.32 9.58
C ALA A 359 -17.06 -6.74 10.66
N ALA A 360 -17.88 -7.63 11.21
CA ALA A 360 -18.87 -7.40 12.26
C ALA A 360 -18.22 -7.13 13.62
#